data_AF-A0A9W9RTR6-F1
#
_entry.id   AF-A0A9W9RTR6-F1
#
_cell.length_a   1.000
_cell.length_b   1.000
_cell.length_c   1.000
_cell.angle_alpha   90.00
_cell.angle_beta   90.00
_cell.angle_gamma   90.00
#
_symmetry.space_group_name_H-M   'P 1'
#
loop_
_entity.id
_entity.type
_entity.pdbx_description
1 polymer ?
#
loop_
_entity_poly.entity_id
_entity_poly.type
_entity_poly.pdbx_seq_one_letter_code
_entity_poly.pdbx_strand_id
1 'polypeptide(L)'
;MQISRYLPKARSSVYMIDHEYTSAPANPTQRNKDLLEMAESAYGFGADIGSPDVNWSLNKVKITTCWLRNQWPRTLLHSREQFSFLVQWAVNDGVVIQQQQFTNLQDEEISVYVSLDLNFLIRNEDSVDNNARFNMDESDDYADATGPGGVGFVKTHSLRSSDEEPHGDAVAVVMGLFVDGKAVEVDPDVCVFSRTIPKNGTLDLVCGYKLIHLSRDDSKWEHLVLKAQDVDIDRLLRDTDTKSAIPNFLFDFLSEKTFHIGRNVEHILSVCMIPINDEATAMTCGDMSGHRVSVSASL
;
A
#
# COMPACT_ATOMS: atom_id res chain seq x y z
N MET A 1 -2.79 -6.14 3.77
CA MET A 1 -3.23 -5.11 2.80
C MET A 1 -2.58 -5.41 1.47
N GLN A 2 -3.26 -5.22 0.34
CA GLN A 2 -2.71 -5.46 -1.00
C GLN A 2 -2.43 -4.09 -1.66
N ILE A 3 -1.30 -3.96 -2.34
CA ILE A 3 -0.98 -2.78 -3.15
C ILE A 3 -0.87 -3.22 -4.59
N SER A 4 -1.77 -2.77 -5.47
CA SER A 4 -1.73 -3.12 -6.89
C SER A 4 -1.37 -1.93 -7.76
N ARG A 5 -0.75 -2.21 -8.91
CA ARG A 5 -0.41 -1.21 -9.92
C ARG A 5 -0.46 -1.81 -11.31
N TYR A 6 -1.04 -1.06 -12.24
CA TYR A 6 -0.92 -1.34 -13.67
C TYR A 6 0.50 -1.02 -14.16
N LEU A 7 1.19 -2.01 -14.71
CA LEU A 7 2.47 -1.91 -15.39
C LEU A 7 2.30 -2.49 -16.80
N PRO A 8 2.45 -1.69 -17.88
CA PRO A 8 1.96 -2.00 -19.24
C PRO A 8 2.72 -3.11 -20.01
N LYS A 9 3.23 -4.15 -19.34
CA LYS A 9 4.14 -5.13 -19.95
C LYS A 9 3.85 -6.58 -19.60
N ALA A 10 2.78 -6.85 -18.84
CA ALA A 10 2.37 -8.20 -18.47
C ALA A 10 1.10 -8.67 -19.17
N ARG A 11 0.85 -9.98 -19.13
CA ARG A 11 -0.41 -10.60 -19.61
C ARG A 11 -1.66 -9.98 -18.98
N SER A 12 -1.70 -9.80 -17.66
CA SER A 12 -2.75 -9.02 -16.96
C SER A 12 -2.43 -7.53 -16.95
N SER A 13 -1.15 -7.19 -17.12
CA SER A 13 -0.55 -5.87 -16.90
C SER A 13 -0.80 -5.29 -15.49
N VAL A 14 -1.29 -6.07 -14.53
CA VAL A 14 -1.50 -5.64 -13.14
C VAL A 14 -0.66 -6.51 -12.23
N TYR A 15 0.24 -5.87 -11.50
CA TYR A 15 1.02 -6.51 -10.46
C TYR A 15 0.60 -5.99 -9.10
N MET A 16 0.94 -6.74 -8.06
CA MET A 16 0.65 -6.36 -6.71
C MET A 16 1.72 -6.81 -5.71
N ILE A 17 1.67 -6.18 -4.55
CA ILE A 17 2.39 -6.51 -3.34
C ILE A 17 1.41 -7.20 -2.40
N ASP A 18 1.73 -8.44 -2.06
CA ASP A 18 0.96 -9.27 -1.14
C ASP A 18 1.82 -9.75 0.01
N HIS A 19 1.20 -10.06 1.14
CA HIS A 19 1.91 -10.79 2.18
C HIS A 19 2.17 -12.24 1.75
N GLU A 20 3.29 -12.84 2.17
CA GLU A 20 3.65 -14.22 1.79
C GLU A 20 2.61 -15.27 2.19
N TYR A 21 1.92 -15.07 3.32
CA TYR A 21 0.81 -15.92 3.77
C TYR A 21 -0.48 -15.78 2.95
N THR A 22 -0.57 -14.80 2.06
CA THR A 22 -1.75 -14.66 1.21
C THR A 22 -1.64 -15.60 0.00
N SER A 23 -2.65 -16.45 -0.19
CA SER A 23 -2.74 -17.34 -1.36
C SER A 23 -2.70 -16.56 -2.68
N ALA A 24 -2.12 -17.20 -3.70
CA ALA A 24 -2.05 -16.66 -5.06
C ALA A 24 -3.45 -16.26 -5.61
N PRO A 25 -3.52 -15.29 -6.54
CA PRO A 25 -4.77 -14.74 -7.09
C PRO A 25 -5.71 -15.76 -7.70
N ALA A 26 -5.17 -16.81 -8.29
CA ALA A 26 -5.96 -17.86 -8.94
C ALA A 26 -6.72 -18.75 -7.92
N ASN A 27 -6.48 -18.58 -6.61
CA ASN A 27 -7.23 -19.22 -5.52
C ASN A 27 -8.04 -18.19 -4.69
N PRO A 28 -9.09 -17.57 -5.25
CA PRO A 28 -9.80 -16.46 -4.61
C PRO A 28 -10.49 -16.85 -3.30
N THR A 29 -10.98 -18.09 -3.19
CA THR A 29 -11.66 -18.58 -1.97
C THR A 29 -10.71 -18.66 -0.79
N GLN A 30 -9.50 -19.22 -0.97
CA GLN A 30 -8.53 -19.30 0.12
C GLN A 30 -7.94 -17.92 0.40
N ARG A 31 -7.59 -17.17 -0.64
CA ARG A 31 -7.09 -15.79 -0.53
C ARG A 31 -8.00 -14.89 0.31
N ASN A 32 -9.32 -14.95 0.10
CA ASN A 32 -10.26 -14.17 0.90
C ASN A 32 -10.23 -14.54 2.39
N LYS A 33 -10.01 -15.82 2.72
CA LYS A 33 -9.85 -16.25 4.11
C LYS A 33 -8.54 -15.74 4.69
N ASP A 34 -7.44 -15.86 3.95
CA ASP A 34 -6.13 -15.39 4.38
C ASP A 34 -6.16 -13.88 4.67
N LEU A 35 -6.76 -13.09 3.77
CA LEU A 35 -6.91 -11.64 3.94
C LEU A 35 -7.80 -11.27 5.14
N LEU A 36 -8.89 -12.01 5.38
CA LEU A 36 -9.76 -11.79 6.53
C LEU A 36 -9.04 -12.12 7.85
N GLU A 37 -8.35 -13.26 7.90
CA GLU A 37 -7.58 -13.69 9.07
C GLU A 37 -6.47 -12.68 9.41
N MET A 38 -5.77 -12.18 8.40
CA MET A 38 -4.77 -11.13 8.56
C MET A 38 -5.38 -9.83 9.12
N ALA A 39 -6.54 -9.42 8.60
CA ALA A 39 -7.24 -8.24 9.09
C ALA A 39 -7.70 -8.40 10.55
N GLU A 40 -8.22 -9.57 10.92
CA GLU A 40 -8.64 -9.89 12.29
C GLU A 40 -7.45 -9.98 13.26
N SER A 41 -6.32 -10.50 12.78
CA SER A 41 -5.07 -10.62 13.55
C SER A 41 -4.25 -9.33 13.58
N ALA A 42 -4.73 -8.26 12.91
CA ALA A 42 -4.04 -6.99 12.76
C ALA A 42 -2.60 -7.13 12.24
N TYR A 43 -2.38 -8.07 11.31
CA TYR A 43 -1.07 -8.38 10.76
C TYR A 43 -0.99 -8.07 9.26
N GLY A 44 0.20 -7.77 8.78
CA GLY A 44 0.47 -7.39 7.39
C GLY A 44 1.96 -7.17 7.14
N PHE A 45 2.31 -6.67 5.95
CA PHE A 45 3.67 -6.24 5.64
C PHE A 45 3.83 -4.73 5.88
N GLY A 46 5.09 -4.28 5.97
CA GLY A 46 5.45 -2.88 6.08
C GLY A 46 6.00 -2.51 7.45
N ALA A 47 6.04 -1.20 7.74
CA ALA A 47 6.43 -0.74 9.05
C ALA A 47 5.23 -0.63 10.00
N ASP A 48 5.48 -0.84 11.29
CA ASP A 48 4.51 -0.61 12.37
C ASP A 48 5.20 -0.05 13.61
N ILE A 49 4.47 0.72 14.42
CA ILE A 49 4.94 1.26 15.70
C ILE A 49 4.30 0.49 16.84
N GLY A 50 5.14 -0.17 17.63
CA GLY A 50 4.74 -0.78 18.89
C GLY A 50 5.35 -0.07 20.10
N SER A 51 4.81 -0.35 21.27
CA SER A 51 5.37 0.13 22.54
C SER A 51 5.01 -0.83 23.68
N PRO A 52 6.00 -1.27 24.49
CA PRO A 52 5.74 -2.09 25.67
C PRO A 52 5.10 -1.29 26.81
N ASP A 53 5.24 0.04 26.79
CA ASP A 53 4.84 0.93 27.89
C ASP A 53 3.37 1.35 27.81
N VAL A 54 2.69 1.05 26.70
CA VAL A 54 1.30 1.48 26.46
C VAL A 54 0.33 0.30 26.36
N ASN A 55 -0.89 0.54 26.79
CA ASN A 55 -1.96 -0.44 26.75
C ASN A 55 -2.81 -0.26 25.48
N TRP A 56 -2.57 -1.13 24.50
CA TRP A 56 -3.30 -1.17 23.22
C TRP A 56 -4.71 -1.78 23.30
N SER A 57 -5.23 -2.10 24.50
CA SER A 57 -6.56 -2.70 24.64
C SER A 57 -7.64 -1.81 24.02
N LEU A 58 -8.37 -2.36 23.04
CA LEU A 58 -9.43 -1.65 22.32
C LEU A 58 -10.50 -1.06 23.24
N ASN A 59 -10.73 -1.65 24.42
CA ASN A 59 -11.69 -1.14 25.42
C ASN A 59 -11.22 0.15 26.12
N LYS A 60 -9.95 0.53 25.97
CA LYS A 60 -9.33 1.72 26.58
C LYS A 60 -8.94 2.79 25.55
N VAL A 61 -9.08 2.49 24.27
CA VAL A 61 -8.69 3.37 23.17
C VAL A 61 -9.95 3.81 22.43
N LYS A 62 -10.12 5.11 22.24
CA LYS A 62 -11.15 5.63 21.34
C LYS A 62 -10.62 5.55 19.91
N ILE A 63 -11.30 4.81 19.06
CA ILE A 63 -10.99 4.71 17.63
C ILE A 63 -11.90 5.65 16.87
N THR A 64 -11.34 6.47 15.98
CA THR A 64 -12.09 7.35 15.09
C THR A 64 -11.52 7.21 13.69
N THR A 65 -12.36 6.82 12.74
CA THR A 65 -11.99 6.69 11.34
C THR A 65 -12.65 7.80 10.53
N CYS A 66 -11.86 8.47 9.69
CA CYS A 66 -12.32 9.42 8.70
C CYS A 66 -11.61 9.18 7.36
N TRP A 67 -11.96 9.99 6.35
CA TRP A 67 -11.44 9.83 5.00
C TRP A 67 -10.83 11.14 4.50
N LEU A 68 -9.55 11.10 4.17
CA LEU A 68 -8.84 12.24 3.58
C LEU A 68 -9.39 12.46 2.17
N ARG A 69 -10.04 13.62 1.97
CA ARG A 69 -10.64 14.01 0.67
C ARG A 69 -11.62 12.98 0.13
N ASN A 70 -12.33 12.28 1.02
CA ASN A 70 -13.23 11.17 0.72
C ASN A 70 -12.58 9.92 0.08
N GLN A 71 -11.26 9.92 -0.14
CA GLN A 71 -10.56 8.86 -0.85
C GLN A 71 -9.83 7.90 0.10
N TRP A 72 -8.99 8.46 0.97
CA TRP A 72 -8.00 7.67 1.70
C TRP A 72 -8.32 7.50 3.17
N PRO A 73 -8.17 6.29 3.73
CA PRO A 73 -8.52 6.04 5.12
C PRO A 73 -7.56 6.76 6.06
N ARG A 74 -8.12 7.33 7.12
CA ARG A 74 -7.40 7.89 8.25
C ARG A 74 -8.02 7.39 9.53
N THR A 75 -7.23 6.70 10.34
CA THR A 75 -7.67 6.15 11.62
C THR A 75 -6.87 6.79 12.74
N LEU A 76 -7.57 7.34 13.73
CA LEU A 76 -7.01 7.89 14.94
C LEU A 76 -7.37 6.98 16.12
N LEU A 77 -6.35 6.49 16.81
CA LEU A 77 -6.44 5.76 18.06
C LEU A 77 -6.02 6.72 19.18
N HIS A 78 -6.94 7.06 20.05
CA HIS A 78 -6.69 8.01 21.13
C HIS A 78 -6.93 7.36 22.49
N SER A 79 -5.85 7.15 23.24
CA SER A 79 -5.92 6.80 24.65
C SER A 79 -6.08 8.09 25.48
N ARG A 80 -6.80 8.04 26.60
CA ARG A 80 -7.09 9.24 27.40
C ARG A 80 -5.84 9.96 27.90
N GLU A 81 -4.82 9.20 28.28
CA GLU A 81 -3.64 9.72 29.01
C GLU A 81 -2.31 9.13 28.52
N GLN A 82 -2.32 8.11 27.65
CA GLN A 82 -1.09 7.42 27.27
C GLN A 82 -0.54 7.90 25.93
N PHE A 83 -1.37 7.86 24.89
CA PHE A 83 -0.90 8.12 23.54
C PHE A 83 -2.02 8.58 22.61
N SER A 84 -1.63 9.22 21.53
CA SER A 84 -2.44 9.43 20.33
C SER A 84 -1.69 8.85 19.14
N PHE A 85 -2.31 7.89 18.45
CA PHE A 85 -1.72 7.18 17.33
C PHE A 85 -2.57 7.36 16.08
N LEU A 86 -2.01 8.00 15.06
CA LEU A 86 -2.64 8.23 13.77
C LEU A 86 -2.05 7.25 12.77
N VAL A 87 -2.91 6.58 12.00
CA VAL A 87 -2.52 5.83 10.80
C VAL A 87 -3.31 6.39 9.63
N GLN A 88 -2.64 6.79 8.56
CA GLN A 88 -3.30 7.27 7.35
C GLN A 88 -2.58 6.80 6.10
N TRP A 89 -3.36 6.70 5.02
CA TRP A 89 -2.87 6.26 3.73
C TRP A 89 -3.09 7.35 2.69
N ALA A 90 -2.32 7.32 1.63
CA ALA A 90 -2.53 8.13 0.44
C ALA A 90 -1.84 7.50 -0.77
N VAL A 91 -2.20 7.94 -1.97
CA VAL A 91 -1.46 7.60 -3.19
C VAL A 91 -1.03 8.90 -3.89
N ASN A 92 0.23 8.98 -4.26
CA ASN A 92 0.81 10.12 -4.98
C ASN A 92 1.72 9.62 -6.09
N ASP A 93 1.45 9.97 -7.35
CA ASP A 93 2.26 9.60 -8.52
C ASP A 93 2.66 8.10 -8.58
N GLY A 94 1.72 7.23 -8.20
CA GLY A 94 1.90 5.78 -8.18
C GLY A 94 2.80 5.28 -7.03
N VAL A 95 3.01 6.09 -6.00
CA VAL A 95 3.56 5.69 -4.70
C VAL A 95 2.42 5.57 -3.70
N VAL A 96 2.28 4.40 -3.08
CA VAL A 96 1.37 4.21 -1.94
C VAL A 96 2.10 4.65 -0.69
N ILE A 97 1.51 5.60 0.03
CA ILE A 97 2.09 6.19 1.24
C ILE A 97 1.29 5.70 2.44
N GLN A 98 1.99 5.20 3.44
CA GLN A 98 1.49 4.93 4.78
C GLN A 98 2.19 5.86 5.75
N GLN A 99 1.44 6.69 6.47
CA GLN A 99 1.96 7.53 7.53
C GLN A 99 1.39 7.10 8.87
N GLN A 100 2.27 6.99 9.85
CA GLN A 100 1.96 6.71 11.24
C GLN A 100 2.53 7.82 12.11
N GLN A 101 1.70 8.42 12.96
CA GLN A 101 2.16 9.42 13.94
C GLN A 101 1.81 8.96 15.33
N PHE A 102 2.84 8.69 16.14
CA PHE A 102 2.68 8.31 17.53
C PHE A 102 3.05 9.48 18.43
N THR A 103 2.09 10.00 19.18
CA THR A 103 2.29 11.11 20.12
C THR A 103 2.19 10.59 21.56
N ASN A 104 3.22 10.84 22.35
CA ASN A 104 3.27 10.53 23.77
C ASN A 104 2.44 11.57 24.54
N LEU A 105 1.39 11.13 25.26
CA LEU A 105 0.54 11.98 26.09
C LEU A 105 0.86 11.86 27.59
N GLN A 106 1.80 10.99 27.97
CA GLN A 106 2.22 10.79 29.34
C GLN A 106 3.15 11.91 29.82
N ASP A 107 3.33 11.99 31.13
CA ASP A 107 4.26 12.92 31.76
C ASP A 107 5.72 12.48 31.68
N GLU A 108 5.97 11.21 31.33
CA GLU A 108 7.28 10.58 31.21
C GLU A 108 7.59 10.22 29.75
N GLU A 109 8.84 9.86 29.46
CA GLU A 109 9.21 9.36 28.15
C GLU A 109 8.66 7.95 27.91
N ILE A 110 8.30 7.64 26.66
CA ILE A 110 7.81 6.32 26.24
C ILE A 110 8.85 5.67 25.35
N SER A 111 9.15 4.40 25.61
CA SER A 111 9.91 3.57 24.68
C SER A 111 8.97 3.02 23.61
N VAL A 112 9.34 3.20 22.35
CA VAL A 112 8.65 2.60 21.21
C VAL A 112 9.64 1.77 20.41
N TYR A 113 9.13 0.79 19.68
CA TYR A 113 9.88 0.08 18.66
C TYR A 113 9.17 0.23 17.33
N VAL A 114 9.94 0.34 16.27
CA VAL A 114 9.45 0.23 14.90
C VAL A 114 9.81 -1.17 14.43
N SER A 115 8.80 -1.95 14.05
CA SER A 115 8.98 -3.24 13.39
C SER A 115 8.77 -3.10 11.89
N LEU A 116 9.57 -3.80 11.11
CA LEU A 116 9.50 -3.89 9.66
C LEU A 116 9.22 -5.33 9.26
N ASP A 117 8.11 -5.55 8.56
CA ASP A 117 7.80 -6.81 7.93
C ASP A 117 8.01 -6.68 6.42
N LEU A 118 9.07 -7.33 5.92
CA LEU A 118 9.45 -7.35 4.50
C LEU A 118 9.04 -8.67 3.80
N ASN A 119 8.22 -9.49 4.46
CA ASN A 119 7.73 -10.78 3.99
C ASN A 119 6.54 -10.61 3.04
N PHE A 120 6.77 -9.84 1.98
CA PHE A 120 5.83 -9.67 0.90
C PHE A 120 6.34 -10.29 -0.41
N LEU A 121 5.41 -10.61 -1.29
CA LEU A 121 5.60 -11.19 -2.60
C LEU A 121 5.15 -10.19 -3.67
N ILE A 122 5.76 -10.29 -4.85
CA ILE A 122 5.35 -9.54 -6.03
C ILE A 122 4.57 -10.52 -6.90
N ARG A 123 3.26 -10.33 -7.01
CA ARG A 123 2.38 -11.23 -7.76
C ARG A 123 1.77 -10.54 -8.96
N ASN A 124 1.48 -11.32 -9.99
CA ASN A 124 0.68 -10.91 -11.14
C ASN A 124 -0.80 -11.17 -10.82
N GLU A 125 -1.68 -10.18 -10.99
CA GLU A 125 -3.12 -10.29 -10.74
C GLU A 125 -3.83 -11.07 -11.87
N ASP A 126 -3.25 -12.16 -12.35
CA ASP A 126 -3.92 -13.12 -13.23
C ASP A 126 -4.65 -14.15 -12.34
N SER A 127 -5.95 -13.98 -12.22
CA SER A 127 -6.83 -14.87 -11.45
C SER A 127 -7.31 -16.08 -12.25
N VAL A 128 -7.02 -16.14 -13.56
CA VAL A 128 -7.53 -17.18 -14.46
C VAL A 128 -6.51 -18.31 -14.60
N ASP A 129 -5.22 -17.98 -14.61
CA ASP A 129 -4.16 -18.96 -14.81
C ASP A 129 -3.60 -19.50 -13.47
N ASN A 130 -4.16 -20.62 -13.00
CA ASN A 130 -3.63 -21.37 -11.86
C ASN A 130 -2.19 -21.86 -12.06
N ASN A 131 -1.70 -21.89 -13.29
CA ASN A 131 -0.34 -22.29 -13.63
C ASN A 131 0.54 -21.10 -14.01
N ALA A 132 0.13 -19.87 -13.68
CA ALA A 132 0.98 -18.68 -13.83
C ALA A 132 2.27 -18.89 -13.02
N ARG A 133 3.35 -19.27 -13.71
CA ARG A 133 4.65 -19.56 -13.09
C ARG A 133 5.17 -18.40 -12.26
N PHE A 134 4.92 -17.18 -12.71
CA PHE A 134 5.24 -15.96 -11.96
C PHE A 134 4.62 -15.95 -10.56
N ASN A 135 3.47 -16.58 -10.32
CA ASN A 135 2.83 -16.63 -9.00
C ASN A 135 3.20 -17.88 -8.18
N MET A 136 4.06 -18.77 -8.69
CA MET A 136 4.43 -20.02 -8.01
C MET A 136 5.53 -19.86 -6.95
N ASP A 137 5.96 -18.63 -6.66
CA ASP A 137 6.83 -18.25 -5.53
C ASP A 137 8.08 -19.14 -5.39
N GLU A 138 8.81 -19.37 -6.49
CA GLU A 138 10.11 -20.03 -6.44
C GLU A 138 11.15 -19.05 -5.85
N SER A 139 11.85 -19.47 -4.78
CA SER A 139 12.78 -18.61 -4.03
C SER A 139 13.87 -17.99 -4.91
N ASP A 140 14.27 -18.72 -5.95
CA ASP A 140 15.39 -18.36 -6.82
C ASP A 140 15.04 -17.23 -7.79
N ASP A 141 13.75 -16.87 -7.93
CA ASP A 141 13.31 -15.78 -8.81
C ASP A 141 13.28 -14.42 -8.11
N TYR A 142 13.40 -14.41 -6.78
CA TYR A 142 13.41 -13.21 -5.96
C TYR A 142 14.83 -12.77 -5.62
N ALA A 143 15.03 -11.46 -5.61
CA ALA A 143 16.23 -10.87 -5.02
C ALA A 143 15.87 -9.64 -4.20
N ASP A 144 16.45 -9.59 -3.00
CA ASP A 144 16.26 -8.55 -2.01
C ASP A 144 17.55 -7.77 -1.83
N ALA A 145 17.44 -6.45 -1.76
CA ALA A 145 18.59 -5.57 -1.56
C ALA A 145 18.17 -4.30 -0.82
N THR A 146 19.13 -3.72 -0.09
CA THR A 146 19.00 -2.34 0.36
C THR A 146 18.95 -1.40 -0.84
N GLY A 147 18.12 -0.36 -0.77
CA GLY A 147 18.03 0.64 -1.82
C GLY A 147 19.35 1.42 -2.02
N PRO A 148 19.53 2.06 -3.19
CA PRO A 148 20.74 2.84 -3.47
C PRO A 148 21.05 3.87 -2.38
N GLY A 149 22.32 3.90 -1.94
CA GLY A 149 22.77 4.77 -0.85
C GLY A 149 22.43 4.25 0.55
N GLY A 150 22.02 2.99 0.69
CA GLY A 150 21.68 2.38 1.98
C GLY A 150 20.24 2.65 2.42
N VAL A 151 19.49 3.44 1.65
CA VAL A 151 18.18 3.97 2.05
C VAL A 151 17.06 3.17 1.41
N GLY A 152 16.12 2.71 2.24
CA GLY A 152 14.98 1.93 1.78
C GLY A 152 15.34 0.49 1.39
N PHE A 153 14.38 -0.19 0.79
CA PHE A 153 14.45 -1.61 0.47
C PHE A 153 13.91 -1.85 -0.95
N VAL A 154 14.56 -2.74 -1.68
CA VAL A 154 14.15 -3.14 -3.03
C VAL A 154 14.02 -4.66 -3.06
N LYS A 155 12.81 -5.14 -3.34
CA LYS A 155 12.55 -6.55 -3.66
C LYS A 155 12.23 -6.65 -5.14
N THR A 156 12.85 -7.60 -5.83
CA THR A 156 12.69 -7.83 -7.26
C THR A 156 12.19 -9.25 -7.50
N HIS A 157 11.36 -9.41 -8.54
CA HIS A 157 10.88 -10.69 -9.02
C HIS A 157 11.17 -10.75 -10.52
N SER A 158 12.06 -11.67 -10.91
CA SER A 158 12.50 -11.85 -12.29
C SER A 158 11.36 -12.33 -13.19
N LEU A 159 11.28 -11.76 -14.40
CA LEU A 159 10.42 -12.26 -15.46
C LEU A 159 11.23 -13.30 -16.25
N ARG A 160 10.79 -14.56 -16.30
CA ARG A 160 11.56 -15.62 -16.97
C ARG A 160 11.42 -15.47 -18.49
N SER A 161 12.48 -15.79 -19.23
CA SER A 161 12.51 -15.66 -20.69
C SER A 161 11.50 -16.55 -21.44
N SER A 162 10.90 -17.54 -20.76
CA SER A 162 9.82 -18.38 -21.30
C SER A 162 8.45 -17.75 -21.19
N ASP A 163 8.31 -16.72 -20.34
CA ASP A 163 7.10 -15.93 -20.25
C ASP A 163 7.15 -15.02 -21.48
N GLU A 164 6.23 -15.19 -22.43
CA GLU A 164 6.21 -14.50 -23.74
C GLU A 164 5.95 -12.98 -23.62
N GLU A 165 6.53 -12.32 -22.61
CA GLU A 165 6.38 -10.90 -22.29
C GLU A 165 7.53 -10.11 -22.92
N PRO A 166 7.25 -9.27 -23.93
CA PRO A 166 8.29 -8.83 -24.86
C PRO A 166 9.28 -7.80 -24.31
N HIS A 167 9.09 -7.20 -23.13
CA HIS A 167 9.79 -5.94 -22.79
C HIS A 167 10.22 -5.75 -21.33
N GLY A 168 10.43 -6.83 -20.57
CA GLY A 168 10.85 -6.77 -19.17
C GLY A 168 11.73 -7.86 -18.64
N ASP A 169 12.62 -7.49 -17.72
CA ASP A 169 13.51 -8.43 -17.05
C ASP A 169 13.04 -8.75 -15.62
N ALA A 170 12.37 -7.81 -14.95
CA ALA A 170 11.84 -8.02 -13.60
C ALA A 170 10.77 -6.98 -13.25
N VAL A 171 9.98 -7.30 -12.22
CA VAL A 171 9.15 -6.32 -11.49
C VAL A 171 9.78 -6.08 -10.14
N ALA A 172 9.76 -4.84 -9.67
CA ALA A 172 10.33 -4.47 -8.39
C ALA A 172 9.36 -3.68 -7.53
N VAL A 173 9.47 -3.90 -6.23
CA VAL A 173 8.91 -3.05 -5.18
C VAL A 173 10.04 -2.22 -4.61
N VAL A 174 9.88 -0.91 -4.68
CA VAL A 174 10.75 0.04 -3.99
C VAL A 174 10.01 0.52 -2.75
N MET A 175 10.58 0.25 -1.58
CA MET A 175 10.10 0.73 -0.29
C MET A 175 11.03 1.81 0.23
N GLY A 176 10.49 2.97 0.60
CA GLY A 176 11.19 4.02 1.31
C GLY A 176 10.69 4.12 2.74
N LEU A 177 11.60 4.22 3.71
CA LEU A 177 11.29 4.41 5.13
C LEU A 177 11.80 5.78 5.58
N PHE A 178 10.93 6.55 6.21
CA PHE A 178 11.26 7.88 6.71
C PHE A 178 10.82 8.02 8.16
N VAL A 179 11.70 8.57 8.99
CA VAL A 179 11.43 8.90 10.38
C VAL A 179 11.67 10.40 10.57
N ASP A 180 10.65 11.11 11.04
CA ASP A 180 10.63 12.56 11.24
C ASP A 180 11.10 13.32 9.98
N GLY A 181 10.57 12.90 8.82
CA GLY A 181 10.86 13.47 7.50
C GLY A 181 12.25 13.11 6.93
N LYS A 182 13.05 12.28 7.61
CA LYS A 182 14.38 11.86 7.15
C LYS A 182 14.38 10.40 6.73
N ALA A 183 15.00 10.12 5.59
CA ALA A 183 15.13 8.75 5.11
C ALA A 183 16.02 7.94 6.06
N VAL A 184 15.65 6.68 6.30
CA VAL A 184 16.34 5.77 7.21
C VAL A 184 16.90 4.60 6.43
N GLU A 185 18.08 4.12 6.85
CA GLU A 185 18.67 2.91 6.30
C GLU A 185 17.83 1.69 6.71
N VAL A 186 17.58 0.80 5.75
CA VAL A 186 16.83 -0.43 6.00
C VAL A 186 17.78 -1.60 5.83
N ASP A 187 18.07 -2.25 6.95
CA ASP A 187 18.78 -3.53 6.96
C ASP A 187 17.73 -4.64 6.96
N PRO A 188 17.64 -5.47 5.89
CA PRO A 188 16.66 -6.54 5.81
C PRO A 188 16.85 -7.62 6.89
N ASP A 189 18.04 -7.71 7.51
CA ASP A 189 18.30 -8.63 8.62
C ASP A 189 17.89 -8.03 9.98
N VAL A 190 17.71 -6.70 10.06
CA VAL A 190 17.32 -5.98 11.28
C VAL A 190 15.92 -5.38 11.12
N CYS A 191 14.93 -6.22 11.38
CA CYS A 191 13.52 -5.86 11.26
C CYS A 191 12.95 -5.05 12.44
N VAL A 192 13.74 -4.69 13.46
CA VAL A 192 13.25 -3.94 14.63
C VAL A 192 14.27 -2.93 15.12
N PHE A 193 13.85 -1.69 15.36
CA PHE A 193 14.67 -0.68 16.03
C PHE A 193 13.87 0.10 17.07
N SER A 194 14.54 0.55 18.13
CA SER A 194 13.91 1.26 19.25
C SER A 194 14.11 2.77 19.18
N ARG A 195 13.14 3.51 19.71
CA ARG A 195 13.16 4.96 19.89
C ARG A 195 12.55 5.32 21.24
N THR A 196 12.90 6.49 21.74
CA THR A 196 12.28 7.08 22.92
C THR A 196 11.58 8.35 22.52
N ILE A 197 10.33 8.52 22.93
CA ILE A 197 9.51 9.70 22.63
C ILE A 197 9.36 10.50 23.92
N PRO A 198 9.87 11.75 23.98
CA PRO A 198 9.74 12.57 25.18
C PRO A 198 8.27 12.91 25.45
N LYS A 199 7.98 13.42 26.66
CA LYS A 199 6.68 13.98 27.01
C LYS A 199 6.17 14.94 25.92
N ASN A 200 4.93 14.75 25.46
CA ASN A 200 4.30 15.53 24.38
C ASN A 200 5.06 15.48 23.04
N GLY A 201 6.06 14.59 22.90
CA GLY A 201 6.76 14.34 21.66
C GLY A 201 5.93 13.50 20.70
N THR A 202 6.26 13.62 19.42
CA THR A 202 5.66 12.82 18.35
C THR A 202 6.76 12.15 17.56
N LEU A 203 6.58 10.86 17.26
CA LEU A 203 7.33 10.14 16.24
C LEU A 203 6.49 10.09 14.97
N ASP A 204 7.02 10.59 13.86
CA ASP A 204 6.42 10.50 12.53
C ASP A 204 7.14 9.43 11.71
N LEU A 205 6.43 8.37 11.34
CA LEU A 205 6.93 7.26 10.55
C LEU A 205 6.17 7.21 9.23
N VAL A 206 6.89 7.33 8.12
CA VAL A 206 6.30 7.30 6.77
C VAL A 206 6.96 6.19 5.96
N CYS A 207 6.12 5.32 5.39
CA CYS A 207 6.53 4.32 4.40
C CYS A 207 5.94 4.67 3.05
N GLY A 208 6.76 4.63 2.01
CA GLY A 208 6.32 4.69 0.62
C GLY A 208 6.57 3.36 -0.06
N TYR A 209 5.64 2.90 -0.89
CA TYR A 209 5.77 1.70 -1.71
C TYR A 209 5.52 2.06 -3.16
N LYS A 210 6.40 1.61 -4.05
CA LYS A 210 6.30 1.86 -5.48
C LYS A 210 6.59 0.58 -6.25
N LEU A 211 5.58 0.07 -6.93
CA LEU A 211 5.76 -0.97 -7.95
C LEU A 211 6.30 -0.33 -9.23
N ILE A 212 7.35 -0.92 -9.77
CA ILE A 212 7.97 -0.50 -11.03
C ILE A 212 8.39 -1.72 -11.85
N HIS A 213 8.58 -1.47 -13.13
CA HIS A 213 9.12 -2.44 -14.06
C HIS A 213 10.60 -2.17 -14.29
N LEU A 214 11.44 -3.21 -14.26
CA LEU A 214 12.87 -3.12 -14.52
C LEU A 214 13.21 -3.67 -15.90
N SER A 215 14.13 -3.00 -16.58
CA SER A 215 14.72 -3.42 -17.83
C SER A 215 16.24 -3.32 -17.72
N ARG A 216 16.96 -4.30 -18.24
CA ARG A 216 18.43 -4.32 -18.34
C ARG A 216 18.97 -3.15 -19.15
N ASP A 217 18.15 -2.61 -20.05
CA ASP A 217 18.50 -1.43 -20.86
C ASP A 217 18.35 -0.11 -20.07
N ASP A 218 17.65 -0.14 -18.91
CA ASP A 218 17.46 1.01 -18.04
C ASP A 218 18.36 0.93 -16.81
N SER A 219 19.50 1.62 -16.88
CA SER A 219 20.50 1.66 -15.79
C SER A 219 20.25 2.78 -14.77
N LYS A 220 19.09 3.43 -14.78
CA LYS A 220 18.79 4.57 -13.91
C LYS A 220 18.37 4.11 -12.52
N TRP A 221 19.35 4.08 -11.61
CA TRP A 221 19.14 3.76 -10.19
C TRP A 221 18.16 4.71 -9.49
N GLU A 222 17.93 5.92 -10.03
CA GLU A 222 17.06 6.93 -9.44
C GLU A 222 15.61 6.46 -9.29
N HIS A 223 15.17 5.48 -10.09
CA HIS A 223 13.85 4.87 -9.98
C HIS A 223 13.73 3.90 -8.79
N LEU A 224 14.87 3.45 -8.24
CA LEU A 224 14.99 2.52 -7.12
C LEU A 224 15.06 3.23 -5.76
N VAL A 225 14.84 4.55 -5.71
CA VAL A 225 14.87 5.34 -4.48
C VAL A 225 13.63 6.21 -4.41
N LEU A 226 13.00 6.23 -3.23
CA LEU A 226 11.98 7.23 -2.88
C LEU A 226 12.65 8.38 -2.13
N LYS A 227 12.26 9.61 -2.49
CA LYS A 227 12.68 10.83 -1.79
C LYS A 227 11.61 11.23 -0.79
N ALA A 228 11.99 12.00 0.23
CA ALA A 228 11.04 12.50 1.23
C ALA A 228 9.86 13.28 0.59
N GLN A 229 10.15 14.04 -0.47
CA GLN A 229 9.12 14.76 -1.24
C GLN A 229 8.10 13.85 -1.95
N ASP A 230 8.45 12.60 -2.24
CA ASP A 230 7.57 11.67 -2.96
C ASP A 230 6.51 11.09 -2.01
N VAL A 231 6.79 11.11 -0.70
CA VAL A 231 5.94 10.61 0.38
C VAL A 231 5.39 11.71 1.30
N ASP A 232 5.57 12.99 0.92
CA ASP A 232 5.10 14.14 1.70
C ASP A 232 3.57 14.29 1.56
N ILE A 233 2.84 13.69 2.51
CA ILE A 233 1.38 13.76 2.53
C ILE A 233 0.89 15.20 2.71
N ASP A 234 1.56 16.03 3.52
CA ASP A 234 1.13 17.41 3.74
C ASP A 234 1.24 18.22 2.45
N ARG A 235 2.30 18.01 1.67
CA ARG A 235 2.41 18.59 0.32
C ARG A 235 1.33 18.05 -0.60
N LEU A 236 1.09 16.73 -0.65
CA LEU A 236 0.00 16.16 -1.45
C LEU A 236 -1.33 16.83 -1.10
N LEU A 237 -1.63 16.96 0.19
CA LEU A 237 -2.85 17.58 0.70
C LEU A 237 -2.89 19.11 0.54
N ARG A 238 -1.78 19.78 0.22
CA ARG A 238 -1.78 21.20 -0.17
C ARG A 238 -1.97 21.37 -1.66
N ASP A 239 -1.30 20.54 -2.47
CA ASP A 239 -1.23 20.68 -3.93
C ASP A 239 -2.51 20.22 -4.63
N THR A 240 -3.22 19.25 -4.06
CA THR A 240 -4.51 18.84 -4.60
C THR A 240 -5.57 19.90 -4.26
N ASP A 241 -5.87 20.79 -5.20
CA ASP A 241 -6.88 21.86 -5.03
C ASP A 241 -8.23 21.22 -4.61
N THR A 242 -8.95 21.81 -3.64
CA THR A 242 -10.25 21.30 -3.14
C THR A 242 -11.34 21.24 -4.21
N LYS A 243 -11.05 21.71 -5.43
CA LYS A 243 -11.96 21.74 -6.58
C LYS A 243 -12.14 20.40 -7.29
N SER A 244 -11.24 19.41 -7.09
CA SER A 244 -11.42 18.07 -7.65
C SER A 244 -12.16 17.12 -6.71
N ALA A 245 -12.52 17.56 -5.51
CA ALA A 245 -13.51 16.85 -4.72
C ALA A 245 -14.80 16.88 -5.54
N ILE A 246 -15.29 15.70 -5.92
CA ILE A 246 -16.65 15.55 -6.46
C ILE A 246 -17.55 16.42 -5.58
N PRO A 247 -18.33 17.36 -6.15
CA PRO A 247 -19.08 18.30 -5.34
C PRO A 247 -19.82 17.56 -4.23
N ASN A 248 -19.54 17.95 -2.98
CA ASN A 248 -20.21 17.42 -1.78
C ASN A 248 -21.75 17.48 -1.87
N PHE A 249 -22.30 18.22 -2.85
CA PHE A 249 -23.72 18.26 -3.20
C PHE A 249 -24.41 16.90 -3.27
N LEU A 250 -23.75 15.82 -3.71
CA LEU A 250 -24.38 14.50 -3.74
C LEU A 250 -24.46 13.81 -2.38
N PHE A 251 -23.68 14.25 -1.36
CA PHE A 251 -23.48 13.50 -0.12
C PHE A 251 -23.63 14.27 1.20
N ASP A 252 -23.85 15.59 1.16
CA ASP A 252 -23.94 16.47 2.36
C ASP A 252 -25.13 16.20 3.31
N PHE A 253 -26.04 15.28 2.98
CA PHE A 253 -27.23 14.99 3.79
C PHE A 253 -27.30 13.58 4.38
N LEU A 254 -26.25 12.78 4.28
CA LEU A 254 -26.46 11.34 4.24
C LEU A 254 -25.99 10.56 5.47
N SER A 255 -26.89 9.69 5.94
CA SER A 255 -26.66 8.69 6.99
C SER A 255 -25.45 7.78 6.68
N GLU A 256 -24.87 7.18 7.73
CA GLU A 256 -23.79 6.17 7.69
C GLU A 256 -23.94 5.13 6.55
N LYS A 257 -25.18 4.72 6.24
CA LYS A 257 -25.48 3.78 5.15
C LYS A 257 -25.14 4.29 3.74
N THR A 258 -25.38 5.57 3.44
CA THR A 258 -25.12 6.11 2.10
C THR A 258 -23.67 6.50 1.90
N PHE A 259 -22.92 6.74 2.99
CA PHE A 259 -21.47 6.84 2.95
C PHE A 259 -20.83 5.54 2.44
N HIS A 260 -21.23 4.38 2.99
CA HIS A 260 -20.76 3.08 2.51
C HIS A 260 -21.16 2.82 1.05
N ILE A 261 -22.35 3.24 0.63
CA ILE A 261 -22.78 3.14 -0.78
C ILE A 261 -21.93 4.05 -1.68
N GLY A 262 -21.72 5.31 -1.30
CA GLY A 262 -20.89 6.26 -2.07
C GLY A 262 -19.47 5.76 -2.25
N ARG A 263 -18.88 5.20 -1.19
CA ARG A 263 -17.56 4.56 -1.23
C ARG A 263 -17.54 3.29 -2.07
N ASN A 264 -18.54 2.43 -1.96
CA ASN A 264 -18.64 1.25 -2.81
C ASN A 264 -18.76 1.65 -4.28
N VAL A 265 -19.54 2.68 -4.59
CA VAL A 265 -19.66 3.23 -5.95
C VAL A 265 -18.35 3.85 -6.41
N GLU A 266 -17.68 4.68 -5.60
CA GLU A 266 -16.36 5.24 -5.92
C GLU A 266 -15.29 4.15 -6.11
N HIS A 267 -15.28 3.13 -5.26
CA HIS A 267 -14.40 1.97 -5.39
C HIS A 267 -14.69 1.19 -6.67
N ILE A 268 -15.97 0.92 -6.96
CA ILE A 268 -16.38 0.27 -8.21
C ILE A 268 -15.94 1.09 -9.42
N LEU A 269 -16.13 2.40 -9.35
CA LEU A 269 -15.80 3.33 -10.43
C LEU A 269 -14.28 3.51 -10.58
N SER A 270 -13.50 3.51 -9.51
CA SER A 270 -12.04 3.71 -9.54
C SER A 270 -11.25 2.45 -9.87
N VAL A 271 -11.69 1.27 -9.41
CA VAL A 271 -11.04 -0.01 -9.71
C VAL A 271 -11.39 -0.50 -11.12
N CYS A 272 -12.57 -0.14 -11.61
CA CYS A 272 -13.06 -0.68 -12.87
C CYS A 272 -13.15 0.32 -14.02
N MET A 273 -12.69 1.57 -13.86
CA MET A 273 -12.40 2.43 -15.01
C MET A 273 -10.91 2.45 -15.31
N ILE A 274 -10.50 1.73 -16.35
CA ILE A 274 -9.17 1.91 -16.94
C ILE A 274 -9.31 2.92 -18.09
N PRO A 275 -8.62 4.07 -18.05
CA PRO A 275 -8.60 4.97 -19.19
C PRO A 275 -7.82 4.31 -20.33
N ILE A 276 -8.44 4.18 -21.50
CA ILE A 276 -7.79 3.72 -22.73
C ILE A 276 -7.91 4.87 -23.74
N ASN A 277 -6.78 5.48 -24.11
CA ASN A 277 -6.68 6.49 -25.18
C ASN A 277 -7.67 7.68 -25.05
N ASP A 278 -7.60 8.43 -23.95
CA ASP A 278 -8.46 9.59 -23.63
C ASP A 278 -9.98 9.31 -23.53
N GLU A 279 -10.41 8.06 -23.67
CA GLU A 279 -11.79 7.62 -23.43
C GLU A 279 -11.85 6.74 -22.17
N ALA A 280 -12.75 7.10 -21.25
CA ALA A 280 -13.01 6.32 -20.05
C ALA A 280 -13.97 5.16 -20.37
N THR A 281 -13.48 3.92 -20.33
CA THR A 281 -14.31 2.72 -20.43
C THR A 281 -14.55 2.17 -19.02
N ALA A 282 -15.83 2.08 -18.62
CA ALA A 282 -16.21 1.44 -17.37
C ALA A 282 -16.32 -0.07 -17.54
N MET A 283 -15.39 -0.80 -16.95
CA MET A 283 -15.61 -2.16 -16.50
C MET A 283 -16.40 -2.11 -15.18
N THR A 284 -17.12 -3.17 -14.83
CA THR A 284 -17.83 -3.24 -13.54
C THR A 284 -17.17 -4.29 -12.67
N CYS A 285 -16.84 -3.94 -11.43
CA CYS A 285 -16.19 -4.83 -10.44
C CYS A 285 -17.21 -5.79 -9.81
N GLY A 286 -17.91 -6.52 -10.65
CA GLY A 286 -18.57 -7.74 -10.23
C GLY A 286 -17.86 -8.85 -10.99
N ASP A 287 -16.87 -9.47 -10.35
CA ASP A 287 -16.26 -10.71 -10.83
C ASP A 287 -15.17 -10.54 -11.91
N MET A 288 -13.91 -10.34 -11.49
CA MET A 288 -12.74 -10.46 -12.39
C MET A 288 -12.52 -11.89 -12.91
N SER A 289 -13.35 -12.88 -12.54
CA SER A 289 -13.20 -14.26 -13.00
C SER A 289 -13.80 -14.56 -14.39
N GLY A 290 -14.33 -13.54 -15.12
CA GLY A 290 -15.11 -13.80 -16.34
C GLY A 290 -15.00 -12.85 -17.54
N HIS A 291 -14.15 -11.81 -17.54
CA HIS A 291 -14.16 -10.83 -18.63
C HIS A 291 -13.08 -11.02 -19.70
N ARG A 292 -13.53 -11.19 -20.95
CA ARG A 292 -12.74 -10.93 -22.17
C ARG A 292 -12.84 -9.44 -22.50
N VAL A 293 -11.72 -8.80 -22.83
CA VAL A 293 -11.70 -7.48 -23.45
C VAL A 293 -12.35 -7.62 -24.84
N SER A 294 -13.57 -7.10 -25.01
CA SER A 294 -14.20 -6.95 -26.31
C SER A 294 -14.08 -5.49 -26.74
N VAL A 295 -13.34 -5.24 -27.82
CA VAL A 295 -13.15 -3.91 -28.43
C VAL A 295 -14.39 -3.35 -29.13
N SER A 296 -15.53 -4.05 -29.06
CA SER A 296 -16.79 -3.59 -29.61
C SER A 296 -17.93 -3.91 -28.64
N ALA A 297 -18.55 -2.86 -28.09
CA ALA A 297 -19.85 -2.96 -27.46
C ALA A 297 -20.92 -3.07 -28.55
N SER A 298 -21.74 -4.12 -28.51
CA SER A 298 -22.91 -4.22 -29.36
C SER A 298 -23.94 -3.17 -28.90
N LEU A 299 -24.45 -2.39 -29.86
CA LEU A 299 -25.54 -1.42 -29.71
C LEU A 299 -26.82 -2.01 -29.09
#